data_AF-A0A2V8NPP8-F1
#
_entry.id   AF-A0A2V8NPP8-F1
#
_cell.length_a   1.000
_cell.length_b   1.000
_cell.length_c   1.000
_cell.angle_alpha   90.00
_cell.angle_beta   90.00
_cell.angle_gamma   90.00
#
_symmetry.space_group_name_H-M   'P 1'
#
loop_
_entity.id
_entity.type
_entity.pdbx_description
1 polymer ?
#
loop_
_entity_poly.entity_id
_entity_poly.type
_entity_poly.pdbx_seq_one_letter_code
_entity_poly.pdbx_strand_id
1 'polypeptide(L)'
;MTPMPERVYRNRDFLVQVYARERGAQRITICRTKLRRDGDYEDGISWDELQEIKSKMGFGDRDAVEVYPPERDVANVANMRHLWVLDYRLDFAWRH
;
A
#
# COMPACT_ATOMS: atom_id res chain seq x y z
N MET A 1 3.52 4.38 -19.72
CA MET A 1 2.90 5.54 -19.04
C MET A 1 2.63 5.13 -17.61
N THR A 2 3.16 5.83 -16.61
CA THR A 2 2.92 5.49 -15.20
C THR A 2 1.45 5.74 -14.87
N PRO A 3 0.71 4.77 -14.28
CA PRO A 3 -0.69 4.99 -13.94
C PRO A 3 -0.82 6.13 -12.94
N MET A 4 -1.73 7.06 -13.20
CA MET A 4 -2.03 8.15 -12.27
C MET A 4 -2.94 7.65 -11.14
N PRO A 5 -2.74 8.12 -9.90
CA PRO A 5 -3.66 7.80 -8.82
C PRO A 5 -5.03 8.47 -9.07
N GLU A 6 -6.11 7.76 -8.76
CA GLU A 6 -7.48 8.31 -8.79
C GLU A 6 -7.72 9.24 -7.60
N ARG A 7 -7.15 8.89 -6.44
CA ARG A 7 -7.31 9.65 -5.20
C ARG A 7 -6.00 9.68 -4.44
N VAL A 8 -5.75 10.79 -3.76
CA VAL A 8 -4.57 10.98 -2.92
C VAL A 8 -5.02 11.55 -1.58
N TYR A 9 -4.61 10.90 -0.50
CA TYR A 9 -4.85 11.34 0.87
C TYR A 9 -3.51 11.61 1.55
N ARG A 10 -3.46 12.64 2.39
CA ARG A 10 -2.25 13.00 3.12
C ARG A 10 -2.61 13.47 4.51
N ASN A 11 -1.79 13.09 5.48
CA ASN A 11 -1.72 13.76 6.77
C ASN A 11 -0.25 14.06 7.12
N ARG A 12 0.03 14.40 8.38
CA ARG A 12 1.38 14.72 8.86
C ARG A 12 2.32 13.52 8.86
N ASP A 13 1.79 12.31 8.87
CA ASP A 13 2.58 11.09 9.08
C ASP A 13 2.64 10.24 7.79
N PHE A 14 1.62 10.29 6.94
CA PHE A 14 1.46 9.43 5.75
C PHE A 14 0.92 10.15 4.52
N LEU A 15 1.35 9.65 3.36
CA LEU A 15 0.79 9.91 2.05
C LEU A 15 0.25 8.57 1.52
N VAL A 16 -1.02 8.55 1.13
CA VAL A 16 -1.70 7.39 0.58
C VAL A 16 -2.19 7.73 -0.82
N GLN A 17 -1.84 6.91 -1.81
CA GLN A 17 -2.36 7.07 -3.17
C GLN A 17 -3.16 5.84 -3.54
N VAL A 18 -4.36 6.06 -4.08
CA VAL A 18 -5.28 5.01 -4.49
C VAL A 18 -5.35 5.01 -6.01
N TYR A 19 -5.05 3.85 -6.60
CA TYR A 19 -5.06 3.68 -8.04
C TYR A 19 -6.38 3.08 -8.52
N ALA A 20 -6.58 3.16 -9.84
CA ALA A 20 -7.67 2.49 -10.50
C ALA A 20 -7.65 0.99 -10.21
N ARG A 21 -8.84 0.42 -10.18
CA ARG A 21 -9.02 -1.02 -10.05
C ARG A 21 -8.53 -1.71 -11.32
N GLU A 22 -7.69 -2.72 -11.15
CA GLU A 22 -7.20 -3.55 -12.24
C GLU A 22 -7.20 -5.02 -11.82
N ARG A 23 -7.73 -5.90 -12.68
CA ARG A 23 -7.69 -7.37 -12.51
C ARG A 23 -8.17 -7.86 -11.13
N GLY A 24 -9.24 -7.26 -10.59
CA GLY A 24 -9.85 -7.67 -9.32
C GLY A 24 -9.13 -7.17 -8.06
N ALA A 25 -8.14 -6.27 -8.22
CA ALA A 25 -7.44 -5.64 -7.11
C ALA A 25 -7.40 -4.12 -7.29
N GLN A 26 -7.47 -3.40 -6.18
CA GLN A 26 -7.20 -1.98 -6.12
C GLN A 26 -5.86 -1.77 -5.42
N ARG A 27 -4.89 -1.19 -6.15
CA ARG A 27 -3.59 -0.89 -5.56
C ARG A 27 -3.68 0.40 -4.74
N ILE A 28 -3.13 0.36 -3.53
CA ILE A 28 -2.83 1.55 -2.74
C ILE A 28 -1.34 1.59 -2.41
N THR A 29 -0.75 2.78 -2.48
CA THR A 29 0.61 3.04 -2.02
C THR A 29 0.57 3.84 -0.74
N ILE A 30 1.51 3.54 0.15
CA ILE A 30 1.64 4.19 1.46
C ILE A 30 3.11 4.51 1.68
N CYS A 31 3.43 5.77 1.93
CA CYS A 31 4.75 6.18 2.40
C CYS A 31 4.61 7.13 3.60
N ARG A 32 5.64 7.19 4.46
CA ARG A 32 5.69 8.24 5.48
C ARG A 32 5.87 9.59 4.78
N THR A 33 5.37 10.67 5.37
CA THR A 33 5.60 12.03 4.84
C THR A 33 6.79 12.73 5.49
N LYS A 34 7.29 12.18 6.60
CA LYS A 34 8.51 12.66 7.25
C LYS A 34 9.71 12.27 6.41
N LEU A 35 10.55 13.26 6.11
CA LEU A 35 11.81 13.06 5.42
C LEU A 35 12.92 12.75 6.43
N ARG A 36 13.80 11.84 6.03
CA ARG A 36 15.11 11.65 6.63
C ARG A 36 16.03 12.80 6.25
N ARG A 37 17.19 12.89 6.92
CA ARG A 37 18.17 13.98 6.70
C ARG A 37 18.79 13.96 5.30
N ASP A 38 18.74 12.83 4.62
CA ASP A 38 19.23 12.60 3.26
C ASP A 38 18.20 12.96 2.16
N GLY A 39 16.97 13.33 2.53
CA GLY A 39 15.92 13.73 1.59
C GLY A 39 15.00 12.59 1.14
N ASP A 40 15.23 11.35 1.58
CA ASP A 40 14.30 10.24 1.39
C ASP A 40 13.18 10.25 2.43
N TYR A 41 12.06 9.60 2.13
CA TYR A 41 11.01 9.37 3.13
C TYR A 41 11.46 8.36 4.18
N GLU A 42 11.04 8.57 5.43
CA GLU A 42 11.26 7.61 6.50
C GLU A 42 10.56 6.26 6.20
N ASP A 43 11.23 5.16 6.50
CA ASP A 43 10.71 3.80 6.29
C ASP A 43 10.01 3.26 7.55
N GLY A 44 9.91 1.93 7.66
CA GLY A 44 9.46 1.28 8.89
C GLY A 44 7.97 1.47 9.17
N ILE A 45 7.13 1.44 8.13
CA ILE A 45 5.67 1.37 8.31
C ILE A 45 5.34 -0.02 8.84
N SER A 46 4.82 -0.07 10.05
CA SER A 46 4.45 -1.30 10.74
C SER A 46 3.20 -1.93 10.15
N TRP A 47 3.01 -3.22 10.44
CA TRP A 47 1.80 -3.94 10.05
C TRP A 47 0.53 -3.32 10.64
N ASP A 48 0.58 -2.88 11.91
CA ASP A 48 -0.55 -2.24 12.57
C ASP A 48 -0.94 -0.91 11.89
N GLU A 49 0.06 -0.09 11.52
CA GLU A 49 -0.18 1.16 10.77
C GLU A 49 -0.80 0.85 9.39
N LEU A 50 -0.33 -0.19 8.68
CA LEU A 50 -0.91 -0.61 7.40
C LEU A 50 -2.38 -1.03 7.55
N GLN A 51 -2.70 -1.80 8.59
CA GLN A 51 -4.07 -2.25 8.88
C GLN A 51 -4.99 -1.09 9.28
N GLU A 52 -4.50 -0.16 10.07
CA GLU A 52 -5.25 1.05 10.45
C GLU A 52 -5.54 1.92 9.23
N ILE A 53 -4.54 2.18 8.38
CA ILE A 53 -4.68 2.96 7.15
C ILE A 53 -5.68 2.28 6.21
N LYS A 54 -5.52 0.99 5.96
CA LYS A 54 -6.45 0.18 5.15
C LYS A 54 -7.88 0.33 5.64
N SER A 55 -8.10 0.24 6.96
CA SER A 55 -9.41 0.39 7.57
C SER A 55 -9.98 1.79 7.39
N LYS A 56 -9.19 2.83 7.64
CA LYS A 56 -9.57 4.25 7.45
C LYS A 56 -9.88 4.61 6.01
N MET A 57 -9.27 3.92 5.04
CA MET A 57 -9.55 4.10 3.62
C MET A 57 -10.83 3.39 3.16
N GLY A 58 -11.56 2.71 4.06
CA GLY A 58 -12.78 1.99 3.75
C GLY A 58 -12.56 0.56 3.23
N PHE A 59 -11.40 -0.03 3.50
CA PHE A 59 -11.04 -1.39 3.10
C PHE A 59 -10.89 -2.35 4.29
N GLY A 60 -11.42 -2.00 5.46
CA GLY A 60 -11.24 -2.77 6.69
C GLY A 60 -11.75 -4.21 6.59
N ASP A 61 -12.80 -4.43 5.80
CA ASP A 61 -13.49 -5.71 5.58
C ASP A 61 -12.94 -6.55 4.42
N ARG A 62 -11.93 -6.05 3.70
CA ARG A 62 -11.36 -6.70 2.51
C ARG A 62 -10.03 -7.36 2.80
N ASP A 63 -9.69 -8.40 2.07
CA ASP A 63 -8.32 -8.93 2.12
C ASP A 63 -7.39 -7.99 1.35
N ALA A 64 -6.15 -7.85 1.82
CA ALA A 64 -5.10 -7.11 1.13
C ALA A 64 -3.79 -7.88 1.19
N VAL A 65 -3.01 -7.81 0.11
CA VAL A 65 -1.73 -8.51 0.02
C VAL A 65 -0.59 -7.55 -0.33
N GLU A 66 0.59 -7.91 0.13
CA GLU A 66 1.86 -7.37 -0.37
C GLU A 66 2.51 -8.40 -1.28
N VAL A 67 2.93 -7.97 -2.47
CA VAL A 67 3.56 -8.84 -3.46
C VAL A 67 5.07 -8.66 -3.37
N TYR A 68 5.77 -9.76 -3.12
CA TYR A 68 7.22 -9.84 -3.17
C TYR A 68 7.62 -10.45 -4.52
N PRO A 69 8.07 -9.64 -5.50
CA PRO A 69 8.29 -10.11 -6.86
C PRO A 69 9.52 -11.01 -6.96
N PRO A 70 9.66 -11.78 -8.06
CA PRO A 70 10.91 -12.48 -8.37
C PRO A 70 12.10 -11.52 -8.37
N GLU A 71 13.30 -12.01 -8.03
CA GLU A 71 14.50 -11.19 -7.87
C GLU A 71 14.80 -10.28 -9.07
N ARG A 72 14.64 -10.79 -10.30
CA ARG A 72 14.83 -10.03 -11.54
C ARG A 72 13.90 -8.81 -11.69
N ASP A 73 12.79 -8.81 -10.97
CA ASP A 73 11.73 -7.81 -11.02
C ASP A 73 11.74 -6.93 -9.75
N VAL A 74 12.71 -7.12 -8.84
CA VAL A 74 12.86 -6.32 -7.62
C VAL A 74 13.35 -4.92 -7.99
N ALA A 75 12.56 -3.92 -7.63
CA ALA A 75 12.94 -2.51 -7.68
C ALA A 75 12.84 -1.90 -6.28
N ASN A 76 13.98 -1.55 -5.68
CA ASN A 76 14.04 -0.91 -4.36
C ASN A 76 14.46 0.56 -4.50
N VAL A 77 13.51 1.40 -4.93
CA VAL A 77 13.79 2.80 -5.30
C VAL A 77 13.06 3.82 -4.43
N ALA A 78 12.21 3.38 -3.50
CA ALA A 78 11.47 4.27 -2.60
C ALA A 78 11.03 3.55 -1.31
N ASN A 79 11.02 4.27 -0.19
CA ASN A 79 10.47 3.81 1.09
C ASN A 79 8.93 3.86 1.05
N MET A 80 8.34 2.94 0.27
CA MET A 80 6.91 2.87 -0.02
C MET A 80 6.41 1.43 0.13
N ARG A 81 5.24 1.27 0.76
CA ARG A 81 4.52 0.00 0.84
C ARG A 81 3.41 -0.02 -0.20
N HIS A 82 3.18 -1.19 -0.79
CA HIS A 82 2.15 -1.42 -1.80
C HIS A 82 1.18 -2.47 -1.29
N LEU A 83 -0.09 -2.09 -1.08
CA LEU A 83 -1.14 -3.05 -0.78
C LEU A 83 -2.04 -3.22 -2.00
N TRP A 84 -2.31 -4.46 -2.37
CA TRP A 84 -3.34 -4.82 -3.33
C TRP A 84 -4.57 -5.26 -2.56
N VAL A 85 -5.57 -4.38 -2.48
CA VAL A 85 -6.85 -4.64 -1.83
C VAL A 85 -7.74 -5.42 -2.80
N LEU A 86 -8.18 -6.60 -2.39
CA LEU A 86 -8.88 -7.55 -3.25
C LEU A 86 -10.40 -7.36 -3.16
N ASP A 87 -11.10 -7.63 -4.25
CA ASP A 87 -12.59 -7.67 -4.26
C ASP A 87 -13.16 -9.01 -3.83
N TYR A 88 -12.28 -9.98 -3.63
CA TYR A 88 -12.61 -11.33 -3.22
C TYR A 88 -11.83 -11.68 -1.98
N ARG A 89 -12.33 -12.69 -1.27
CA ARG A 89 -11.65 -13.28 -0.13
C ARG A 89 -10.57 -14.23 -0.65
N LEU A 90 -9.38 -14.17 -0.06
CA LEU A 90 -8.30 -15.10 -0.40
C LEU A 90 -8.62 -16.51 0.09
N ASP A 91 -8.60 -17.50 -0.79
CA ASP A 91 -8.94 -18.88 -0.41
C ASP A 91 -7.91 -19.52 0.54
N PHE A 92 -6.66 -19.07 0.48
CA PHE A 92 -5.57 -19.54 1.33
C PHE A 92 -5.35 -18.70 2.59
N ALA A 93 -6.14 -17.64 2.81
CA ALA A 93 -6.04 -16.87 4.03
C ALA A 93 -6.50 -17.71 5.22
N TRP A 94 -5.71 -17.68 6.29
CA TRP A 94 -6.07 -18.29 7.56
C TRP A 94 -7.31 -17.61 8.15
N ARG A 95 -8.35 -18.40 8.46
CA ARG A 95 -9.60 -17.93 9.07
C ARG A 95 -9.96 -18.81 10.26
N HIS A 96 -10.52 -18.18 11.30
CA HIS A 96 -11.08 -18.85 12.47
C HIS A 96 -12.59 -18.96 12.33
#